data_AF-A0A933ZBG3-F1
#
_entry.id   AF-A0A933ZBG3-F1
#
_cell.length_a   1.000
_cell.length_b   1.000
_cell.length_c   1.000
_cell.angle_alpha   90.00
_cell.angle_beta   90.00
_cell.angle_gamma   90.00
#
_symmetry.space_group_name_H-M   'P 1'
#
loop_
_entity.id
_entity.type
_entity.pdbx_description
1 polymer ?
#
loop_
_entity_poly.entity_id
_entity_poly.type
_entity_poly.pdbx_seq_one_letter_code
_entity_poly.pdbx_strand_id
1 'polypeptide(L)'
;MLLRTPKSMVAGVSALCWVAVCDCGARTPLGGIANDSEIPGDASAETAPPSEAGPDAPSLIDATSDADAPVAPDADAAPPCNHWSVWSKPPVALTSPEGDSQLTGMAVEGDGVFVGTMNNNDPSPDPTWRVRWVSGDVENLGPSQVAFKHPQGVSLSGISLSSRLGHRGAIVWDESGGCRFAALSGDGSPSSPVSITDAWCAWLRATPAGFTAFAAQPFSLDSASFVSLDPSGALLSSKQDVIPGTTSADHGLTRANFEDGSMLIVWRHGDASALAMRLSEAGEALNAPKELSGLSGNARVSIAATGSGALLAYSQAASDYAVRLIPMDKDGNPTGAETTVAEGDGIDVGFVDVASTSSGAMVAWSKGATGSYHTLRARPVTTSGTIDGDALLVPSAQFLGTVKLANTESGLVLLFSGEKAGTLTQVFATRLICSQ
;
A
#
# COMPACT_ATOMS: atom_id res chain seq x y z
N MET A 1 67.60 11.93 -45.15
CA MET A 1 66.85 11.21 -44.10
C MET A 1 66.20 12.27 -43.22
N LEU A 2 64.88 12.40 -43.31
CA LEU A 2 64.04 13.47 -42.73
C LEU A 2 64.23 13.58 -41.21
N LEU A 3 64.66 14.71 -40.64
CA LEU A 3 64.01 16.02 -40.40
C LEU A 3 63.26 16.13 -39.05
N ARG A 4 64.00 16.77 -38.14
CA ARG A 4 63.69 17.49 -36.89
C ARG A 4 62.26 18.03 -36.73
N THR A 5 61.79 18.05 -35.48
CA THR A 5 61.59 19.30 -34.68
C THR A 5 61.26 19.02 -33.21
N PRO A 6 61.80 19.82 -32.27
CA PRO A 6 61.24 20.05 -30.93
C PRO A 6 60.91 21.54 -30.67
N LYS A 7 60.25 21.80 -29.53
CA LYS A 7 59.96 23.07 -28.81
C LYS A 7 58.61 23.76 -29.08
N SER A 8 57.86 24.00 -28.00
CA SER A 8 57.73 25.34 -27.39
C SER A 8 56.99 25.30 -26.05
N MET A 9 57.48 26.11 -25.09
CA MET A 9 56.84 26.52 -23.84
C MET A 9 56.43 28.01 -23.96
N VAL A 10 55.57 28.44 -23.01
CA VAL A 10 55.37 29.79 -22.44
C VAL A 10 54.19 30.61 -22.98
N ALA A 11 53.17 30.84 -22.12
CA ALA A 11 52.86 32.13 -21.47
C ALA A 11 51.48 32.06 -20.78
N GLY A 12 51.38 32.54 -19.54
CA GLY A 12 50.13 32.59 -18.76
C GLY A 12 49.32 33.88 -18.95
N VAL A 13 48.04 33.81 -18.60
CA VAL A 13 47.21 34.93 -18.15
C VAL A 13 46.23 34.42 -17.09
N SER A 14 46.15 35.17 -15.99
CA SER A 14 45.28 35.01 -14.83
C SER A 14 43.78 35.08 -15.16
N ALA A 15 42.96 34.28 -14.47
CA ALA A 15 41.59 34.65 -14.11
C ALA A 15 41.15 33.91 -12.83
N LEU A 16 40.99 34.66 -11.74
CA LEU A 16 40.08 34.30 -10.65
C LEU A 16 38.64 34.35 -11.18
N CYS A 17 37.82 33.33 -10.90
CA CYS A 17 36.48 33.49 -10.30
C CYS A 17 35.74 32.15 -10.21
N TRP A 18 35.32 31.82 -8.97
CA TRP A 18 34.12 31.07 -8.56
C TRP A 18 33.78 29.75 -9.28
N VAL A 19 34.11 28.65 -8.59
CA VAL A 19 33.42 27.37 -8.74
C VAL A 19 32.03 27.52 -8.11
N ALA A 20 31.02 27.73 -8.94
CA ALA A 20 29.63 27.44 -8.59
C ALA A 20 29.42 25.94 -8.79
N VAL A 21 29.29 25.22 -7.68
CA VAL A 21 28.73 23.87 -7.66
C VAL A 21 27.24 24.05 -7.95
N CYS A 22 26.83 23.79 -9.18
CA CYS A 22 25.41 23.67 -9.51
C CYS A 22 24.90 22.36 -8.90
N ASP A 23 24.04 22.55 -7.91
CA ASP A 23 23.27 21.54 -7.20
C ASP A 23 22.43 20.73 -8.19
N CYS A 24 22.72 19.43 -8.27
CA CYS A 24 21.98 18.48 -9.11
C CYS A 24 20.90 17.81 -8.26
N GLY A 25 19.64 18.12 -8.57
CA GLY A 25 18.52 17.18 -8.55
C GLY A 25 18.09 16.65 -7.18
N ALA A 26 17.17 17.38 -6.53
CA ALA A 26 16.31 16.81 -5.51
C ALA A 26 15.48 15.66 -6.13
N ARG A 27 15.80 14.43 -5.73
CA ARG A 27 15.04 13.23 -6.06
C ARG A 27 13.88 13.12 -5.08
N THR A 28 12.65 13.34 -5.54
CA THR A 28 11.46 12.96 -4.79
C THR A 28 11.22 11.46 -4.92
N PRO A 29 11.08 10.70 -3.82
CA PRO A 29 10.67 9.30 -3.89
C PRO A 29 9.20 9.24 -4.34
N LEU A 30 8.95 8.63 -5.49
CA LEU A 30 7.61 8.30 -5.97
C LEU A 30 6.96 7.34 -4.95
N GLY A 31 6.01 7.90 -4.20
CA GLY A 31 5.29 7.27 -3.09
C GLY A 31 4.46 8.28 -2.27
N GLY A 32 4.62 9.58 -2.53
CA GLY A 32 3.65 10.63 -2.24
C GLY A 32 4.10 11.91 -2.92
N ILE A 33 3.21 12.55 -3.65
CA ILE A 33 3.54 13.76 -4.41
C ILE A 33 3.16 14.98 -3.57
N ALA A 34 4.07 15.96 -3.55
CA ALA A 34 3.90 17.29 -2.99
C ALA A 34 3.08 18.16 -3.96
N ASN A 35 2.11 18.90 -3.43
CA ASN A 35 1.24 19.79 -4.21
C ASN A 35 1.88 21.17 -4.35
N ASP A 36 2.13 21.60 -5.59
CA ASP A 36 2.25 23.01 -5.95
C ASP A 36 1.38 23.26 -7.18
N SER A 37 0.29 24.01 -7.03
CA SER A 37 -0.49 24.56 -8.16
C SER A 37 -1.27 25.80 -7.71
N GLU A 38 -0.95 26.93 -8.36
CA GLU A 38 -1.57 28.25 -8.22
C GLU A 38 -2.98 28.29 -8.86
N ILE A 39 -3.85 29.12 -8.28
CA ILE A 39 -5.27 29.34 -8.63
C ILE A 39 -5.42 30.42 -9.72
N PRO A 40 -6.34 30.23 -10.69
CA PRO A 40 -7.45 31.18 -10.89
C PRO A 40 -8.77 30.39 -11.12
N GLY A 41 -9.93 30.70 -10.55
CA GLY A 41 -10.62 31.98 -10.37
C GLY A 41 -11.97 31.93 -11.11
N ASP A 42 -13.06 31.67 -10.36
CA ASP A 42 -14.51 31.90 -10.56
C ASP A 42 -15.18 31.87 -11.96
N ALA A 43 -16.31 31.13 -12.08
CA ALA A 43 -17.67 31.71 -12.08
C ALA A 43 -18.80 30.70 -12.38
N SER A 44 -19.69 30.52 -11.40
CA SER A 44 -21.17 30.50 -11.40
C SER A 44 -22.00 29.96 -12.60
N ALA A 45 -22.98 29.06 -12.32
CA ALA A 45 -24.42 29.40 -12.31
C ALA A 45 -25.37 28.22 -12.04
N GLU A 46 -26.41 28.52 -11.25
CA GLU A 46 -27.65 27.81 -10.90
C GLU A 46 -28.41 27.10 -12.04
N THR A 47 -29.13 25.99 -11.74
CA THR A 47 -30.61 25.95 -11.82
C THR A 47 -31.24 24.74 -11.10
N ALA A 48 -32.53 24.90 -10.77
CA ALA A 48 -33.34 24.29 -9.70
C ALA A 48 -34.13 22.99 -10.09
N PRO A 49 -34.88 22.37 -9.14
CA PRO A 49 -35.44 21.01 -9.24
C PRO A 49 -36.96 20.95 -9.55
N PRO A 50 -37.53 19.74 -9.69
CA PRO A 50 -38.77 19.38 -8.94
C PRO A 50 -38.78 17.92 -8.40
N SER A 51 -39.22 17.63 -7.16
CA SER A 51 -40.58 17.21 -6.69
C SER A 51 -41.17 16.00 -7.46
N GLU A 52 -41.84 14.98 -6.90
CA GLU A 52 -42.53 14.72 -5.64
C GLU A 52 -43.00 13.23 -5.63
N ALA A 53 -43.24 12.65 -4.44
CA ALA A 53 -44.19 11.56 -4.07
C ALA A 53 -44.43 10.35 -5.02
N GLY A 54 -44.45 9.08 -4.60
CA GLY A 54 -44.86 8.50 -3.32
C GLY A 54 -44.89 6.95 -3.44
N PRO A 55 -45.43 6.24 -2.42
CA PRO A 55 -44.97 4.91 -2.01
C PRO A 55 -45.84 3.77 -2.55
N ASP A 56 -45.26 2.57 -2.70
CA ASP A 56 -46.01 1.32 -2.65
C ASP A 56 -45.10 0.18 -2.17
N ALA A 57 -45.43 -0.34 -0.99
CA ALA A 57 -44.90 -1.57 -0.43
C ALA A 57 -45.98 -2.65 -0.50
N PRO A 58 -45.59 -3.92 -0.70
CA PRO A 58 -46.30 -5.01 -0.08
C PRO A 58 -45.37 -5.88 0.78
N SER A 59 -45.76 -6.00 2.05
CA SER A 59 -45.41 -7.05 3.00
C SER A 59 -46.04 -8.41 2.64
N LEU A 60 -45.51 -9.50 3.23
CA LEU A 60 -46.00 -10.92 3.32
C LEU A 60 -45.02 -11.88 2.60
N ILE A 61 -44.48 -13.01 3.12
CA ILE A 61 -44.79 -14.01 4.17
C ILE A 61 -43.44 -14.71 4.50
N ASP A 62 -42.99 -14.82 5.76
CA ASP A 62 -43.04 -15.96 6.71
C ASP A 62 -42.60 -17.37 6.22
N ALA A 63 -41.87 -18.04 7.12
CA ALA A 63 -41.48 -19.46 7.20
C ALA A 63 -40.42 -20.02 6.24
N THR A 64 -39.23 -20.35 6.76
CA THR A 64 -38.97 -21.68 7.38
C THR A 64 -37.59 -21.68 8.04
N SER A 65 -37.60 -21.92 9.36
CA SER A 65 -36.46 -22.36 10.15
C SER A 65 -36.06 -23.78 9.73
N ASP A 66 -34.81 -24.00 9.35
CA ASP A 66 -34.19 -25.32 9.47
C ASP A 66 -32.65 -25.25 9.45
N ALA A 67 -32.10 -26.12 10.29
CA ALA A 67 -30.72 -26.57 10.40
C ALA A 67 -29.71 -25.63 11.10
N ASP A 68 -29.62 -25.82 12.42
CA ASP A 68 -28.37 -25.69 13.18
C ASP A 68 -27.24 -26.41 12.45
N ALA A 69 -26.42 -25.64 11.74
CA ALA A 69 -25.12 -26.11 11.31
C ALA A 69 -24.27 -26.34 12.58
N PRO A 70 -23.49 -27.44 12.65
CA PRO A 70 -22.61 -27.66 13.78
C PRO A 70 -21.63 -26.48 13.88
N VAL A 71 -21.71 -25.75 15.00
CA VAL A 71 -20.71 -24.77 15.41
C VAL A 71 -19.37 -25.51 15.38
N ALA A 72 -18.51 -25.12 14.43
CA ALA A 72 -17.15 -25.63 14.38
C ALA A 72 -16.52 -25.38 15.75
N PRO A 73 -15.83 -26.37 16.35
CA PRO A 73 -15.16 -26.16 17.63
C PRO A 73 -14.27 -24.93 17.52
N ASP A 74 -14.42 -24.00 18.48
CA ASP A 74 -13.63 -22.78 18.58
C ASP A 74 -12.17 -23.14 18.29
N ALA A 75 -11.66 -22.67 17.15
CA ALA A 75 -10.26 -22.86 16.80
C ALA A 75 -9.45 -22.28 17.96
N ASP A 76 -8.70 -23.13 18.67
CA ASP A 76 -7.92 -22.78 19.85
C ASP A 76 -7.23 -21.44 19.61
N ALA A 77 -7.74 -20.38 20.25
CA ALA A 77 -7.24 -19.04 20.05
C ALA A 77 -5.75 -19.07 20.41
N ALA A 78 -4.89 -18.69 19.45
CA ALA A 78 -3.46 -18.65 19.69
C ALA A 78 -3.22 -17.82 20.97
N PRO A 79 -2.42 -18.35 21.92
CA PRO A 79 -2.20 -17.68 23.20
C PRO A 79 -1.75 -16.23 23.01
N PRO A 80 -2.19 -15.31 23.89
CA PRO A 80 -1.88 -13.89 23.77
C PRO A 80 -0.38 -13.64 23.76
N CYS A 81 0.03 -12.61 23.03
CA CYS A 81 1.43 -12.22 22.99
C CYS A 81 1.79 -11.41 24.23
N ASN A 82 2.69 -11.92 25.08
CA ASN A 82 3.09 -11.18 26.29
C ASN A 82 4.19 -10.16 26.01
N HIS A 83 5.06 -10.43 25.03
CA HIS A 83 6.17 -9.54 24.71
C HIS A 83 6.56 -9.62 23.23
N TRP A 84 6.65 -8.45 22.60
CA TRP A 84 7.14 -8.31 21.23
C TRP A 84 8.61 -7.90 21.22
N SER A 85 9.37 -8.47 20.30
CA SER A 85 10.77 -8.10 20.07
C SER A 85 11.10 -8.10 18.58
N VAL A 86 12.11 -7.32 18.20
CA VAL A 86 12.68 -7.42 16.86
C VAL A 86 13.65 -8.59 16.84
N TRP A 87 13.63 -9.39 15.77
CA TRP A 87 14.57 -10.47 15.61
C TRP A 87 16.02 -9.96 15.71
N SER A 88 16.86 -10.72 16.41
CA SER A 88 18.24 -10.32 16.69
C SER A 88 19.16 -10.36 15.46
N LYS A 89 18.74 -11.02 14.37
CA LYS A 89 19.49 -11.02 13.12
C LYS A 89 19.28 -9.70 12.37
N PRO A 90 20.28 -9.20 11.63
CA PRO A 90 20.10 -8.04 10.77
C PRO A 90 18.98 -8.25 9.73
N PRO A 91 18.30 -7.18 9.29
CA PRO A 91 17.34 -7.28 8.19
C PRO A 91 17.94 -7.93 6.95
N VAL A 92 17.17 -8.83 6.33
CA VAL A 92 17.57 -9.60 5.16
C VAL A 92 17.22 -8.81 3.91
N ALA A 93 18.19 -8.58 3.02
CA ALA A 93 17.92 -7.95 1.73
C ALA A 93 17.20 -8.95 0.80
N LEU A 94 16.07 -8.52 0.23
CA LEU A 94 15.24 -9.29 -0.68
C LEU A 94 15.56 -9.04 -2.16
N THR A 95 16.30 -7.98 -2.46
CA THR A 95 16.62 -7.56 -3.84
C THR A 95 18.13 -7.61 -4.10
N SER A 96 18.50 -7.65 -5.38
CA SER A 96 19.91 -7.56 -5.78
C SER A 96 20.43 -6.14 -5.54
N PRO A 97 21.70 -5.95 -5.12
CA PRO A 97 22.28 -4.61 -4.96
C PRO A 97 22.51 -3.87 -6.29
N GLU A 98 22.39 -4.56 -7.43
CA GLU A 98 22.73 -4.02 -8.76
C GLU A 98 21.64 -3.13 -9.36
N GLY A 99 20.43 -3.11 -8.79
CA GLY A 99 19.30 -2.32 -9.27
C GLY A 99 18.56 -1.65 -8.12
N ASP A 100 17.94 -0.51 -8.41
CA ASP A 100 17.03 0.16 -7.49
C ASP A 100 15.73 -0.62 -7.43
N SER A 101 15.28 -0.94 -6.22
CA SER A 101 14.07 -1.72 -5.99
C SER A 101 13.22 -1.10 -4.89
N GLN A 102 12.01 -0.71 -5.26
CA GLN A 102 11.02 -0.16 -4.35
C GLN A 102 9.97 -1.21 -3.99
N LEU A 103 9.64 -1.31 -2.70
CA LEU A 103 8.55 -2.13 -2.19
C LEU A 103 7.21 -1.48 -2.55
N THR A 104 6.38 -2.21 -3.29
CA THR A 104 5.10 -1.69 -3.78
C THR A 104 3.92 -2.63 -3.51
N GLY A 105 4.16 -3.94 -3.38
CA GLY A 105 3.13 -4.93 -3.17
C GLY A 105 3.49 -5.99 -2.13
N MET A 106 2.47 -6.58 -1.52
CA MET A 106 2.61 -7.70 -0.60
C MET A 106 1.33 -8.54 -0.61
N ALA A 107 1.47 -9.86 -0.49
CA ALA A 107 0.37 -10.76 -0.17
C ALA A 107 0.86 -11.88 0.75
N VAL A 108 0.02 -12.31 1.69
CA VAL A 108 0.37 -13.36 2.66
C VAL A 108 -0.44 -14.62 2.38
N GLU A 109 0.18 -15.79 2.50
CA GLU A 109 -0.47 -17.08 2.42
C GLU A 109 0.19 -18.08 3.38
N GLY A 110 -0.56 -18.51 4.40
CA GLY A 110 -0.03 -19.35 5.47
C GLY A 110 1.18 -18.68 6.13
N ASP A 111 2.30 -19.40 6.18
CA ASP A 111 3.57 -18.86 6.67
C ASP A 111 4.45 -18.21 5.59
N GLY A 112 3.91 -17.89 4.41
CA GLY A 112 4.64 -17.30 3.31
C GLY A 112 4.18 -15.88 2.97
N VAL A 113 5.11 -15.06 2.49
CA VAL A 113 4.86 -13.70 2.02
C VAL A 113 5.35 -13.56 0.58
N PHE A 114 4.45 -13.22 -0.33
CA PHE A 114 4.80 -12.73 -1.66
C PHE A 114 5.11 -11.24 -1.56
N VAL A 115 6.33 -10.87 -1.96
CA VAL A 115 6.84 -9.50 -1.94
C VAL A 115 6.94 -8.98 -3.36
N GLY A 116 6.25 -7.88 -3.64
CA GLY A 116 6.22 -7.20 -4.93
C GLY A 116 7.15 -5.99 -4.93
N THR A 117 8.12 -5.99 -5.84
CA THR A 117 9.09 -4.90 -5.99
C THR A 117 9.04 -4.30 -7.39
N MET A 118 9.48 -3.06 -7.51
CA MET A 118 9.50 -2.31 -8.76
C MET A 118 10.86 -1.64 -8.97
N ASN A 119 11.43 -1.81 -10.15
CA ASN A 119 12.74 -1.27 -10.51
C ASN A 119 12.57 -0.08 -11.47
N ASN A 120 12.49 1.14 -10.90
CA ASN A 120 12.04 2.32 -11.64
C ASN A 120 13.15 3.31 -12.05
N ASN A 121 14.26 3.43 -11.29
CA ASN A 121 15.28 4.48 -11.48
C ASN A 121 15.42 4.98 -12.92
N ASP A 122 14.96 6.17 -13.29
CA ASP A 122 15.03 6.60 -14.71
C ASP A 122 16.43 7.20 -15.05
N PRO A 123 17.22 6.63 -15.98
CA PRO A 123 16.97 5.41 -16.76
C PRO A 123 17.38 4.12 -16.02
N SER A 124 16.49 3.12 -16.03
CA SER A 124 16.68 1.91 -15.21
C SER A 124 17.42 0.87 -16.05
N PRO A 125 18.49 0.23 -15.53
CA PRO A 125 19.12 -0.86 -16.25
C PRO A 125 18.21 -2.10 -16.37
N ASP A 126 17.13 -2.19 -15.56
CA ASP A 126 16.22 -3.34 -15.48
C ASP A 126 14.77 -2.91 -15.15
N PRO A 127 14.03 -2.27 -16.08
CA PRO A 127 12.67 -1.77 -15.85
C PRO A 127 11.66 -2.91 -15.72
N THR A 128 11.44 -3.35 -14.48
CA THR A 128 10.66 -4.54 -14.17
C THR A 128 9.85 -4.39 -12.89
N TRP A 129 8.70 -5.08 -12.85
CA TRP A 129 8.10 -5.50 -11.58
C TRP A 129 8.46 -6.94 -11.33
N ARG A 130 8.84 -7.21 -10.08
CA ARG A 130 9.29 -8.53 -9.64
C ARG A 130 8.45 -9.02 -8.47
N VAL A 131 8.32 -10.33 -8.38
CA VAL A 131 7.69 -11.01 -7.25
C VAL A 131 8.70 -11.99 -6.67
N ARG A 132 8.77 -12.04 -5.34
CA ARG A 132 9.56 -13.02 -4.60
C ARG A 132 8.71 -13.60 -3.47
N TRP A 133 8.71 -14.92 -3.32
CA TRP A 133 8.20 -15.56 -2.12
C TRP A 133 9.25 -15.55 -1.01
N VAL A 134 8.83 -15.30 0.23
CA VAL A 134 9.68 -15.22 1.44
C VAL A 134 8.96 -15.97 2.56
N SER A 135 9.66 -16.84 3.29
CA SER A 135 9.10 -17.49 4.48
C SER A 135 8.86 -16.50 5.62
N GLY A 136 7.93 -16.81 6.54
CA GLY A 136 7.58 -15.98 7.69
C GLY A 136 8.71 -15.84 8.72
N ASP A 137 9.61 -16.81 8.76
CA ASP A 137 10.87 -16.73 9.52
C ASP A 137 11.98 -15.95 8.78
N VAL A 138 11.71 -15.52 7.54
CA VAL A 138 12.61 -14.84 6.61
C VAL A 138 13.94 -15.55 6.32
N GLU A 139 14.05 -16.85 6.64
CA GLU A 139 15.25 -17.65 6.41
C GLU A 139 15.30 -18.25 5.00
N ASN A 140 14.14 -18.51 4.40
CA ASN A 140 14.02 -19.08 3.07
C ASN A 140 13.51 -18.02 2.09
N LEU A 141 14.37 -17.66 1.13
CA LEU A 141 14.05 -16.73 0.06
C LEU A 141 13.84 -17.51 -1.23
N GLY A 142 12.64 -17.45 -1.78
CA GLY A 142 12.34 -17.94 -3.11
C GLY A 142 13.04 -17.14 -4.20
N PRO A 143 12.96 -17.58 -5.46
CA PRO A 143 13.51 -16.84 -6.59
C PRO A 143 12.86 -15.46 -6.73
N SER A 144 13.62 -14.47 -7.22
CA SER A 144 13.05 -13.18 -7.67
C SER A 144 12.64 -13.29 -9.12
N GLN A 145 11.34 -13.38 -9.36
CA GLN A 145 10.74 -13.61 -10.67
C GLN A 145 10.35 -12.28 -11.31
N VAL A 146 10.65 -12.09 -12.60
CA VAL A 146 10.16 -10.93 -13.36
C VAL A 146 8.70 -11.18 -13.73
N ALA A 147 7.78 -10.49 -13.05
CA ALA A 147 6.34 -10.60 -13.30
C ALA A 147 5.94 -9.79 -14.54
N PHE A 148 6.45 -8.56 -14.66
CA PHE A 148 6.14 -7.66 -15.76
C PHE A 148 7.37 -6.83 -16.14
N LYS A 149 7.39 -6.37 -17.39
CA LYS A 149 8.34 -5.38 -17.90
C LYS A 149 7.59 -4.09 -18.27
N HIS A 150 8.28 -2.96 -18.20
CA HIS A 150 7.81 -1.67 -18.72
C HIS A 150 8.89 -0.99 -19.56
N PRO A 151 8.51 -0.07 -20.46
CA PRO A 151 9.47 0.85 -21.07
C PRO A 151 10.00 1.87 -20.04
N GLN A 152 11.06 2.57 -20.41
CA GLN A 152 11.57 3.73 -19.66
C GLN A 152 10.69 4.96 -19.93
N GLY A 153 10.71 5.92 -19.00
CA GLY A 153 10.09 7.24 -19.20
C GLY A 153 8.56 7.21 -19.33
N VAL A 154 7.89 6.17 -18.81
CA VAL A 154 6.43 6.11 -18.73
C VAL A 154 5.96 6.23 -17.29
N SER A 155 4.79 6.82 -17.08
CA SER A 155 4.11 6.72 -15.79
C SER A 155 3.65 5.29 -15.56
N LEU A 156 3.70 4.88 -14.30
CA LEU A 156 3.51 3.50 -13.92
C LEU A 156 2.98 3.41 -12.49
N SER A 157 2.33 2.30 -12.18
CA SER A 157 1.87 1.97 -10.83
C SER A 157 2.88 1.07 -10.12
N GLY A 158 2.70 0.90 -8.81
CA GLY A 158 3.26 -0.25 -8.10
C GLY A 158 2.64 -1.58 -8.58
N ILE A 159 3.13 -2.70 -8.04
CA ILE A 159 2.50 -4.02 -8.21
C ILE A 159 1.54 -4.30 -7.06
N SER A 160 0.30 -4.67 -7.36
CA SER A 160 -0.64 -5.17 -6.35
C SER A 160 -0.71 -6.68 -6.40
N LEU A 161 -0.55 -7.32 -5.24
CA LEU A 161 -0.51 -8.77 -5.09
C LEU A 161 -1.74 -9.27 -4.33
N SER A 162 -2.15 -10.50 -4.62
CA SER A 162 -3.07 -11.25 -3.77
C SER A 162 -2.72 -12.72 -3.74
N SER A 163 -2.91 -13.34 -2.58
CA SER A 163 -2.73 -14.78 -2.37
C SER A 163 -3.76 -15.25 -1.33
N ARG A 164 -4.80 -15.96 -1.77
CA ARG A 164 -5.84 -16.53 -0.89
C ARG A 164 -6.64 -17.57 -1.67
N LEU A 165 -7.24 -18.54 -0.97
CA LEU A 165 -8.17 -19.51 -1.56
C LEU A 165 -7.52 -20.33 -2.70
N GLY A 166 -6.21 -20.55 -2.63
CA GLY A 166 -5.43 -21.21 -3.69
C GLY A 166 -5.15 -20.35 -4.92
N HIS A 167 -5.68 -19.13 -4.99
CA HIS A 167 -5.46 -18.17 -6.07
C HIS A 167 -4.34 -17.21 -5.69
N ARG A 168 -3.39 -17.04 -6.62
CA ARG A 168 -2.27 -16.10 -6.47
C ARG A 168 -2.16 -15.28 -7.74
N GLY A 169 -2.03 -13.97 -7.59
CA GLY A 169 -2.03 -13.08 -8.74
C GLY A 169 -1.28 -11.79 -8.48
N ALA A 170 -0.86 -11.17 -9.57
CA ALA A 170 -0.29 -9.85 -9.61
C ALA A 170 -1.02 -9.00 -10.65
N ILE A 171 -1.21 -7.72 -10.33
CA ILE A 171 -1.73 -6.74 -11.28
C ILE A 171 -0.84 -5.49 -11.24
N VAL A 172 -0.59 -4.92 -12.41
CA VAL A 172 0.20 -3.70 -12.62
C VAL A 172 -0.47 -2.81 -13.65
N TRP A 173 -0.07 -1.54 -13.69
CA TRP A 173 -0.40 -0.62 -14.76
C TRP A 173 0.82 0.20 -15.18
N ASP A 174 0.89 0.49 -16.48
CA ASP A 174 1.72 1.57 -17.04
C ASP A 174 1.06 2.19 -18.26
N GLU A 175 1.45 3.41 -18.60
CA GLU A 175 0.87 4.17 -19.72
C GLU A 175 0.94 3.46 -21.07
N SER A 176 1.93 2.58 -21.27
CA SER A 176 2.12 1.90 -22.56
C SER A 176 1.36 0.57 -22.66
N GLY A 177 1.21 -0.13 -21.54
CA GLY A 177 0.66 -1.48 -21.47
C GLY A 177 -0.74 -1.56 -20.89
N GLY A 178 -1.24 -0.46 -20.32
CA GLY A 178 -2.49 -0.44 -19.56
C GLY A 178 -2.41 -1.35 -18.32
N CYS A 179 -3.59 -1.72 -17.82
CA CYS A 179 -3.73 -2.65 -16.72
C CYS A 179 -3.48 -4.09 -17.19
N ARG A 180 -2.54 -4.77 -16.54
CA ARG A 180 -2.12 -6.12 -16.87
C ARG A 180 -2.12 -7.01 -15.65
N PHE A 181 -2.57 -8.25 -15.83
CA PHE A 181 -2.64 -9.28 -14.80
C PHE A 181 -1.74 -10.46 -15.14
N ALA A 182 -1.19 -11.13 -14.13
CA ALA A 182 -0.55 -12.44 -14.27
C ALA A 182 -0.91 -13.31 -13.06
N ALA A 183 -1.32 -14.55 -13.32
CA ALA A 183 -1.46 -15.55 -12.28
C ALA A 183 -0.06 -15.94 -11.79
N LEU A 184 0.07 -16.25 -10.50
CA LEU A 184 1.33 -16.63 -9.89
C LEU A 184 1.27 -18.09 -9.43
N SER A 185 2.38 -18.81 -9.57
CA SER A 185 2.54 -20.11 -8.94
C SER A 185 3.02 -19.96 -7.47
N GLY A 186 3.16 -21.09 -6.75
CA GLY A 186 3.56 -21.09 -5.34
C GLY A 186 4.95 -20.50 -5.07
N ASP A 187 5.85 -20.48 -6.07
CA ASP A 187 7.18 -19.86 -5.94
C ASP A 187 7.21 -18.39 -6.41
N GLY A 188 6.06 -17.84 -6.82
CA GLY A 188 5.92 -16.50 -7.36
C GLY A 188 6.19 -16.37 -8.86
N SER A 189 6.47 -17.47 -9.58
CA SER A 189 6.62 -17.41 -11.03
C SER A 189 5.31 -17.03 -11.73
N PRO A 190 5.34 -16.07 -12.67
CA PRO A 190 4.15 -15.56 -13.34
C PRO A 190 3.74 -16.43 -14.54
N SER A 191 2.45 -16.47 -14.84
CA SER A 191 1.94 -16.81 -16.17
C SER A 191 2.28 -15.70 -17.19
N SER A 192 1.98 -15.93 -18.46
CA SER A 192 1.99 -14.85 -19.45
C SER A 192 1.01 -13.75 -19.01
N PRO A 193 1.43 -12.46 -19.02
CA PRO A 193 0.52 -11.36 -18.71
C PRO A 193 -0.67 -11.26 -19.66
N VAL A 194 -1.83 -10.90 -19.12
CA VAL A 194 -3.07 -10.65 -19.86
C VAL A 194 -3.48 -9.19 -19.65
N SER A 195 -3.84 -8.50 -20.73
CA SER A 195 -4.39 -7.13 -20.67
C SER A 195 -5.84 -7.16 -20.19
N ILE A 196 -6.17 -6.29 -19.24
CA ILE A 196 -7.50 -6.18 -18.64
C ILE A 196 -8.26 -4.98 -19.20
N THR A 197 -7.61 -3.82 -19.18
CA THR A 197 -8.15 -2.51 -19.60
C THR A 197 -6.99 -1.54 -19.78
N ASP A 198 -7.21 -0.40 -20.43
CA ASP A 198 -6.19 0.66 -20.54
C ASP A 198 -6.15 1.57 -19.29
N ALA A 199 -7.19 1.49 -18.45
CA ALA A 199 -7.33 2.25 -17.21
C ALA A 199 -6.30 1.84 -16.14
N TRP A 200 -5.95 2.77 -15.24
CA TRP A 200 -5.12 2.47 -14.07
C TRP A 200 -5.78 1.41 -13.21
N CYS A 201 -5.01 0.50 -12.60
CA CYS A 201 -5.58 -0.52 -11.74
C CYS A 201 -4.74 -0.85 -10.53
N ALA A 202 -5.41 -1.25 -9.46
CA ALA A 202 -4.78 -1.61 -8.19
C ALA A 202 -5.71 -2.51 -7.37
N TRP A 203 -5.25 -2.82 -6.15
CA TRP A 203 -6.07 -3.47 -5.14
C TRP A 203 -6.61 -4.84 -5.61
N LEU A 204 -5.72 -5.66 -6.16
CA LEU A 204 -6.01 -7.05 -6.51
C LEU A 204 -6.40 -7.85 -5.27
N ARG A 205 -7.45 -8.66 -5.38
CA ARG A 205 -7.93 -9.54 -4.32
C ARG A 205 -8.35 -10.86 -4.91
N ALA A 206 -7.91 -11.96 -4.32
CA ALA A 206 -8.40 -13.30 -4.60
C ALA A 206 -9.81 -13.53 -4.03
N THR A 207 -10.68 -14.13 -4.84
CA THR A 207 -12.05 -14.54 -4.50
C THR A 207 -12.22 -16.03 -4.80
N PRO A 208 -13.29 -16.72 -4.35
CA PRO A 208 -13.49 -18.13 -4.71
C PRO A 208 -13.52 -18.37 -6.24
N ALA A 209 -14.02 -17.39 -7.00
CA ALA A 209 -14.14 -17.47 -8.46
C ALA A 209 -12.89 -17.04 -9.24
N GLY A 210 -11.87 -16.46 -8.59
CA GLY A 210 -10.69 -15.92 -9.25
C GLY A 210 -10.19 -14.67 -8.54
N PHE A 211 -10.34 -13.50 -9.17
CA PHE A 211 -9.88 -12.24 -8.64
C PHE A 211 -10.87 -11.09 -8.82
N THR A 212 -10.69 -10.05 -8.02
CA THR A 212 -11.31 -8.73 -8.20
C THR A 212 -10.25 -7.64 -8.08
N ALA A 213 -10.41 -6.54 -8.80
CA ALA A 213 -9.54 -5.37 -8.72
C ALA A 213 -10.35 -4.08 -8.97
N PHE A 214 -9.73 -2.94 -8.66
CA PHE A 214 -10.25 -1.64 -9.08
C PHE A 214 -9.53 -1.18 -10.33
N ALA A 215 -10.29 -0.59 -11.26
CA ALA A 215 -9.78 0.09 -12.44
C ALA A 215 -10.34 1.51 -12.48
N ALA A 216 -9.52 2.54 -12.64
CA ALA A 216 -9.94 3.94 -12.63
C ALA A 216 -9.07 4.79 -13.56
N GLN A 217 -9.41 6.07 -13.73
CA GLN A 217 -8.51 7.00 -14.40
C GLN A 217 -7.18 7.10 -13.63
N PRO A 218 -6.04 7.27 -14.31
CA PRO A 218 -4.78 7.51 -13.62
C PRO A 218 -4.93 8.68 -12.65
N PHE A 219 -4.49 8.47 -11.41
CA PHE A 219 -4.52 9.49 -10.35
C PHE A 219 -5.93 9.99 -10.00
N SER A 220 -7.00 9.25 -10.25
CA SER A 220 -8.34 9.64 -9.80
C SER A 220 -9.19 8.41 -9.52
N LEU A 221 -10.08 8.50 -8.53
CA LEU A 221 -11.16 7.54 -8.32
C LEU A 221 -12.45 7.90 -9.07
N ASP A 222 -12.42 8.94 -9.90
CA ASP A 222 -13.52 9.26 -10.82
C ASP A 222 -13.82 8.05 -11.70
N SER A 223 -15.10 7.65 -11.69
CA SER A 223 -15.59 6.49 -12.41
C SER A 223 -14.83 5.19 -12.14
N ALA A 224 -14.37 5.00 -10.90
CA ALA A 224 -13.75 3.75 -10.49
C ALA A 224 -14.68 2.56 -10.78
N SER A 225 -14.15 1.62 -11.56
CA SER A 225 -14.79 0.37 -11.93
C SER A 225 -14.27 -0.77 -11.06
N PHE A 226 -15.17 -1.66 -10.64
CA PHE A 226 -14.85 -2.92 -9.99
C PHE A 226 -14.85 -4.03 -11.04
N VAL A 227 -13.68 -4.62 -11.29
CA VAL A 227 -13.52 -5.69 -12.27
C VAL A 227 -13.40 -7.04 -11.58
N SER A 228 -14.05 -8.05 -12.14
CA SER A 228 -13.91 -9.45 -11.73
C SER A 228 -13.20 -10.22 -12.84
N LEU A 229 -12.21 -11.02 -12.44
CA LEU A 229 -11.39 -11.84 -13.32
C LEU A 229 -11.54 -13.31 -12.91
N ASP A 230 -11.46 -14.21 -13.89
CA ASP A 230 -11.28 -15.63 -13.61
C ASP A 230 -9.84 -15.92 -13.10
N PRO A 231 -9.51 -17.16 -12.70
CA PRO A 231 -8.18 -17.48 -12.20
C PRO A 231 -7.05 -17.27 -13.21
N SER A 232 -7.35 -17.23 -14.51
CA SER A 232 -6.37 -16.95 -15.58
C SER A 232 -6.19 -15.45 -15.87
N GLY A 233 -7.06 -14.61 -15.31
CA GLY A 233 -7.08 -13.17 -15.56
C GLY A 233 -8.07 -12.74 -16.65
N ALA A 234 -8.89 -13.64 -17.19
CA ALA A 234 -9.90 -13.25 -18.16
C ALA A 234 -10.99 -12.42 -17.49
N LEU A 235 -11.35 -11.28 -18.08
CA LEU A 235 -12.38 -10.39 -17.55
C LEU A 235 -13.76 -11.09 -17.59
N LEU A 236 -14.37 -11.28 -16.41
CA LEU A 236 -15.69 -11.87 -16.25
C LEU A 236 -16.78 -10.80 -16.21
N SER A 237 -16.54 -9.72 -15.47
CA SER A 237 -17.46 -8.59 -15.35
C SER A 237 -16.73 -7.31 -14.98
N SER A 238 -17.36 -6.17 -15.28
CA SER A 238 -16.92 -4.84 -14.87
C SER A 238 -18.14 -4.04 -14.45
N LYS A 239 -18.10 -3.49 -13.24
CA LYS A 239 -19.14 -2.63 -12.69
C LYS A 239 -18.58 -1.22 -12.53
N GLN A 240 -19.18 -0.24 -13.18
CA GLN A 240 -18.74 1.16 -13.11
C GLN A 240 -19.28 1.87 -11.87
N ASP A 241 -18.64 3.00 -11.54
CA ASP A 241 -19.08 3.96 -10.51
C ASP A 241 -19.34 3.33 -9.14
N VAL A 242 -18.47 2.41 -8.70
CA VAL A 242 -18.64 1.71 -7.41
C VAL A 242 -18.27 2.54 -6.19
N ILE A 243 -17.63 3.70 -6.39
CA ILE A 243 -17.30 4.67 -5.34
C ILE A 243 -18.07 5.96 -5.66
N PRO A 244 -19.20 6.22 -4.99
CA PRO A 244 -20.04 7.38 -5.29
C PRO A 244 -19.41 8.67 -4.75
N GLY A 245 -19.72 9.79 -5.42
CA GLY A 245 -19.35 11.12 -4.95
C GLY A 245 -17.87 11.47 -5.10
N THR A 246 -17.16 10.78 -6.00
CA THR A 246 -15.77 11.08 -6.29
C THR A 246 -15.64 12.35 -7.13
N THR A 247 -14.57 13.10 -6.86
CA THR A 247 -14.10 14.20 -7.70
C THR A 247 -12.69 13.89 -8.22
N SER A 248 -12.22 14.64 -9.21
CA SER A 248 -10.91 14.39 -9.84
C SER A 248 -9.69 14.52 -8.93
N ALA A 249 -9.87 15.05 -7.72
CA ALA A 249 -8.84 15.13 -6.69
C ALA A 249 -8.87 13.94 -5.71
N ASP A 250 -9.85 13.04 -5.83
CA ASP A 250 -10.04 11.94 -4.90
C ASP A 250 -9.14 10.77 -5.27
N HIS A 251 -8.37 10.30 -4.29
CA HIS A 251 -7.44 9.19 -4.45
C HIS A 251 -7.73 8.09 -3.45
N GLY A 252 -7.55 6.86 -3.90
CA GLY A 252 -7.59 5.69 -3.04
C GLY A 252 -6.49 5.76 -1.99
N LEU A 253 -6.89 5.59 -0.74
CA LEU A 253 -5.94 5.65 0.37
C LEU A 253 -5.55 4.25 0.82
N THR A 254 -6.53 3.41 1.16
CA THR A 254 -6.29 2.06 1.67
C THR A 254 -7.56 1.21 1.70
N ARG A 255 -7.43 -0.08 2.02
CA ARG A 255 -8.55 -1.01 2.18
C ARG A 255 -8.24 -2.18 3.11
N ALA A 256 -9.29 -2.71 3.73
CA ALA A 256 -9.24 -3.94 4.53
C ALA A 256 -10.22 -4.96 3.95
N ASN A 257 -9.80 -6.21 3.83
CA ASN A 257 -10.66 -7.31 3.36
C ASN A 257 -11.14 -8.14 4.55
N PHE A 258 -12.44 -8.40 4.62
CA PHE A 258 -13.04 -9.24 5.65
C PHE A 258 -13.17 -10.69 5.18
N GLU A 259 -13.39 -11.59 6.14
CA GLU A 259 -13.59 -13.02 5.90
C GLU A 259 -14.90 -13.34 5.16
N ASP A 260 -15.92 -12.51 5.35
CA ASP A 260 -17.25 -12.64 4.72
C ASP A 260 -17.28 -12.21 3.25
N GLY A 261 -16.12 -12.01 2.63
CA GLY A 261 -16.06 -11.59 1.23
C GLY A 261 -16.18 -10.07 1.05
N SER A 262 -16.61 -9.29 2.03
CA SER A 262 -16.68 -7.83 1.91
C SER A 262 -15.32 -7.14 2.10
N MET A 263 -15.25 -5.85 1.77
CA MET A 263 -14.09 -5.01 2.02
C MET A 263 -14.51 -3.62 2.50
N LEU A 264 -13.73 -3.03 3.40
CA LEU A 264 -13.83 -1.62 3.78
C LEU A 264 -12.79 -0.84 2.99
N ILE A 265 -13.24 0.16 2.23
CA ILE A 265 -12.38 1.09 1.52
C ILE A 265 -12.35 2.43 2.24
N VAL A 266 -11.20 3.09 2.22
CA VAL A 266 -11.03 4.47 2.67
C VAL A 266 -10.36 5.26 1.55
N TRP A 267 -10.87 6.44 1.23
CA TRP A 267 -10.36 7.30 0.17
C TRP A 267 -10.42 8.78 0.55
N ARG A 268 -9.61 9.61 -0.11
CA ARG A 268 -9.63 11.07 0.07
C ARG A 268 -10.90 11.62 -0.55
N HIS A 269 -11.49 12.62 0.09
CA HIS A 269 -12.59 13.39 -0.46
C HIS A 269 -12.29 14.88 -0.32
N GLY A 270 -11.86 15.47 -1.43
CA GLY A 270 -11.23 16.80 -1.45
C GLY A 270 -9.96 16.87 -0.59
N ASP A 271 -9.59 18.09 -0.18
CA ASP A 271 -8.33 18.33 0.54
C ASP A 271 -8.41 18.07 2.06
N ALA A 272 -9.62 18.05 2.61
CA ALA A 272 -9.84 18.17 4.05
C ALA A 272 -10.45 16.93 4.71
N SER A 273 -10.93 15.96 3.94
CA SER A 273 -11.67 14.82 4.48
C SER A 273 -11.28 13.50 3.84
N ALA A 274 -11.61 12.41 4.53
CA ALA A 274 -11.61 11.07 3.99
C ALA A 274 -13.00 10.46 4.13
N LEU A 275 -13.38 9.62 3.18
CA LEU A 275 -14.60 8.83 3.23
C LEU A 275 -14.27 7.36 3.45
N ALA A 276 -15.17 6.65 4.12
CA ALA A 276 -15.14 5.20 4.29
C ALA A 276 -16.45 4.57 3.83
N MET A 277 -16.36 3.39 3.22
CA MET A 277 -17.52 2.63 2.76
C MET A 277 -17.19 1.16 2.67
N ARG A 278 -18.15 0.31 3.03
CA ARG A 278 -18.04 -1.13 2.85
C ARG A 278 -18.66 -1.55 1.52
N LEU A 279 -17.93 -2.39 0.81
CA LEU A 279 -18.33 -3.00 -0.43
C LEU A 279 -18.46 -4.52 -0.26
N SER A 280 -19.44 -5.12 -0.92
CA SER A 280 -19.55 -6.58 -1.03
C SER A 280 -18.40 -7.15 -1.87
N GLU A 281 -18.29 -8.48 -1.92
CA GLU A 281 -17.33 -9.15 -2.81
C GLU A 281 -17.53 -8.79 -4.29
N ALA A 282 -18.76 -8.46 -4.68
CA ALA A 282 -19.13 -8.08 -6.04
C ALA A 282 -19.01 -6.55 -6.30
N GLY A 283 -18.56 -5.76 -5.32
CA GLY A 283 -18.50 -4.30 -5.44
C GLY A 283 -19.85 -3.61 -5.28
N GLU A 284 -20.81 -4.21 -4.58
CA GLU A 284 -22.05 -3.53 -4.15
C GLU A 284 -21.79 -2.72 -2.89
N ALA A 285 -22.23 -1.47 -2.85
CA ALA A 285 -22.19 -0.67 -1.63
C ALA A 285 -23.11 -1.29 -0.58
N LEU A 286 -22.55 -1.62 0.59
CA LEU A 286 -23.30 -2.20 1.72
C LEU A 286 -23.79 -1.11 2.69
N ASN A 287 -23.21 0.08 2.61
CA ASN A 287 -23.61 1.27 3.35
C ASN A 287 -23.32 2.53 2.53
N ALA A 288 -23.90 3.66 2.95
CA ALA A 288 -23.55 4.96 2.38
C ALA A 288 -22.11 5.36 2.79
N PRO A 289 -21.39 6.14 1.96
CA PRO A 289 -20.12 6.73 2.35
C PRO A 289 -20.23 7.51 3.65
N LYS A 290 -19.23 7.34 4.52
CA LYS A 290 -19.14 8.02 5.80
C LYS A 290 -17.89 8.88 5.87
N GLU A 291 -18.06 10.14 6.26
CA GLU A 291 -16.95 11.03 6.51
C GLU A 291 -16.18 10.64 7.78
N LEU A 292 -14.86 10.54 7.64
CA LEU A 292 -13.92 10.37 8.72
C LEU A 292 -13.32 11.73 9.07
N SER A 293 -13.87 12.36 10.11
CA SER A 293 -13.38 13.64 10.61
C SER A 293 -11.92 13.54 11.07
N GLY A 294 -11.12 14.57 10.78
CA GLY A 294 -9.74 14.67 11.27
C GLY A 294 -8.69 13.97 10.39
N LEU A 295 -9.09 13.30 9.31
CA LEU A 295 -8.18 12.82 8.28
C LEU A 295 -8.10 13.84 7.14
N SER A 296 -7.05 14.67 7.15
CA SER A 296 -6.76 15.56 6.03
C SER A 296 -6.31 14.78 4.79
N GLY A 297 -6.43 15.41 3.62
CA GLY A 297 -6.03 14.82 2.34
C GLY A 297 -4.59 14.32 2.35
N ASN A 298 -3.65 14.98 3.04
CA ASN A 298 -2.24 14.56 3.04
C ASN A 298 -1.91 13.44 4.05
N ALA A 299 -2.91 12.81 4.66
CA ALA A 299 -2.67 11.70 5.57
C ALA A 299 -2.00 10.51 4.87
N ARG A 300 -1.02 9.92 5.55
CA ARG A 300 -0.52 8.56 5.30
C ARG A 300 -1.42 7.63 6.07
N VAL A 301 -2.03 6.65 5.43
CA VAL A 301 -2.97 5.75 6.10
C VAL A 301 -2.71 4.29 5.74
N SER A 302 -3.06 3.40 6.66
CA SER A 302 -3.16 1.97 6.44
C SER A 302 -4.29 1.42 7.28
N ILE A 303 -4.94 0.35 6.82
CA ILE A 303 -6.06 -0.26 7.51
C ILE A 303 -5.89 -1.79 7.51
N ALA A 304 -6.18 -2.41 8.65
CA ALA A 304 -6.21 -3.86 8.78
C ALA A 304 -7.59 -4.32 9.25
N ALA A 305 -8.09 -5.42 8.67
CA ALA A 305 -9.27 -6.10 9.17
C ALA A 305 -8.93 -6.79 10.52
N THR A 306 -9.81 -6.67 11.49
CA THR A 306 -9.80 -7.39 12.77
C THR A 306 -10.99 -8.36 12.81
N GLY A 307 -11.06 -9.21 13.83
CA GLY A 307 -12.21 -10.12 13.98
C GLY A 307 -13.56 -9.39 14.13
N SER A 308 -13.57 -8.18 14.71
CA SER A 308 -14.78 -7.41 14.99
C SER A 308 -15.05 -6.25 14.02
N GLY A 309 -14.09 -5.89 13.18
CA GLY A 309 -14.15 -4.68 12.37
C GLY A 309 -12.80 -4.39 11.74
N ALA A 310 -12.33 -3.15 11.82
CA ALA A 310 -11.04 -2.74 11.27
C ALA A 310 -10.28 -1.80 12.22
N LEU A 311 -8.98 -1.66 11.99
CA LEU A 311 -8.13 -0.70 12.67
C LEU A 311 -7.47 0.18 11.62
N LEU A 312 -7.78 1.49 11.63
CA LEU A 312 -7.17 2.48 10.75
C LEU A 312 -6.00 3.14 11.47
N ALA A 313 -4.79 2.95 10.94
CA ALA A 313 -3.59 3.67 11.34
C ALA A 313 -3.35 4.83 10.40
N TYR A 314 -2.99 5.99 10.94
CA TYR A 314 -2.67 7.13 10.09
C TYR A 314 -1.66 8.09 10.72
N SER A 315 -1.06 8.93 9.86
CA SER A 315 -0.30 10.11 10.26
C SER A 315 -0.65 11.27 9.34
N GLN A 316 -0.84 12.46 9.92
CA GLN A 316 -1.10 13.66 9.14
C GLN A 316 0.21 14.35 8.79
N ALA A 317 0.52 14.39 7.49
CA ALA A 317 1.63 15.20 7.03
C ALA A 317 1.39 16.68 7.35
N ALA A 318 2.43 17.38 7.79
CA ALA A 318 2.50 18.83 7.98
C ALA A 318 1.67 19.47 9.11
N SER A 319 1.04 18.68 10.00
CA SER A 319 0.37 19.23 11.19
C SER A 319 1.16 18.97 12.47
N ASP A 320 1.16 17.72 12.93
CA ASP A 320 1.85 17.29 14.15
C ASP A 320 2.79 16.09 13.93
N TYR A 321 2.67 15.39 12.80
CA TYR A 321 3.41 14.14 12.53
C TYR A 321 3.21 13.06 13.60
N ALA A 322 2.07 13.08 14.30
CA ALA A 322 1.69 12.01 15.20
C ALA A 322 1.29 10.75 14.40
N VAL A 323 1.44 9.58 15.02
CA VAL A 323 0.87 8.32 14.52
C VAL A 323 -0.34 8.00 15.37
N ARG A 324 -1.49 7.83 14.75
CA ARG A 324 -2.80 7.69 15.40
C ARG A 324 -3.51 6.42 14.92
N LEU A 325 -4.41 5.92 15.75
CA LEU A 325 -5.29 4.77 15.47
C LEU A 325 -6.74 5.11 15.71
N ILE A 326 -7.62 4.60 14.84
CA ILE A 326 -9.07 4.63 15.02
C ILE A 326 -9.60 3.19 14.87
N PRO A 327 -10.14 2.58 15.94
CA PRO A 327 -10.89 1.33 15.80
C PRO A 327 -12.22 1.61 15.11
N MET A 328 -12.59 0.77 14.15
CA MET A 328 -13.81 0.90 13.37
C MET A 328 -14.58 -0.41 13.34
N ASP A 329 -15.90 -0.33 13.14
CA ASP A 329 -16.68 -1.49 12.73
C ASP A 329 -16.45 -1.82 11.25
N LYS A 330 -17.10 -2.87 10.75
CA LYS A 330 -16.96 -3.29 9.35
C LYS A 330 -17.51 -2.27 8.35
N ASP A 331 -18.43 -1.41 8.78
CA ASP A 331 -19.09 -0.43 7.93
C ASP A 331 -18.35 0.93 7.92
N GLY A 332 -17.23 1.02 8.64
CA GLY A 332 -16.36 2.19 8.71
C GLY A 332 -16.76 3.20 9.78
N ASN A 333 -17.62 2.85 10.74
CA ASN A 333 -17.93 3.72 11.87
C ASN A 333 -16.84 3.59 12.95
N PRO A 334 -16.28 4.71 13.45
CA PRO A 334 -15.42 4.66 14.64
C PRO A 334 -16.17 4.05 15.83
N THR A 335 -15.57 3.03 16.46
CA THR A 335 -16.15 2.31 17.61
C THR A 335 -15.52 2.74 18.93
N GLY A 336 -14.51 3.59 18.90
CA GLY A 336 -13.76 4.04 20.06
C GLY A 336 -13.08 5.38 19.81
N ALA A 337 -12.47 5.92 20.87
CA ALA A 337 -11.67 7.12 20.77
C ALA A 337 -10.40 6.87 19.95
N GLU A 338 -9.96 7.91 19.25
CA GLU A 338 -8.65 7.91 18.62
C GLU A 338 -7.54 7.74 19.68
N THR A 339 -6.54 6.95 19.35
CA THR A 339 -5.37 6.71 20.20
C THR A 339 -4.10 7.19 19.51
N THR A 340 -3.32 8.05 20.17
CA THR A 340 -1.98 8.44 19.73
C THR A 340 -0.97 7.35 20.04
N VAL A 341 -0.52 6.64 19.01
CA VAL A 341 0.50 5.58 19.09
C VAL A 341 1.91 6.15 19.15
N ALA A 342 2.14 7.30 18.54
CA ALA A 342 3.40 8.03 18.69
C ALA A 342 3.14 9.53 18.64
N GLU A 343 3.65 10.25 19.63
CA GLU A 343 3.52 11.70 19.70
C GLU A 343 4.27 12.38 18.54
N GLY A 344 3.73 13.54 18.17
CA GLY A 344 4.38 14.48 17.28
C GLY A 344 5.59 15.11 17.95
N ASP A 345 6.76 14.98 17.32
CA ASP A 345 8.04 15.54 17.79
C ASP A 345 8.63 16.53 16.76
N GLY A 346 7.81 16.97 15.79
CA GLY A 346 8.24 17.81 14.68
C GLY A 346 9.08 17.08 13.62
N ILE A 347 9.25 15.76 13.77
CA ILE A 347 9.92 14.91 12.78
C ILE A 347 8.86 14.23 11.93
N ASP A 348 9.01 14.36 10.60
CA ASP A 348 8.06 13.84 9.63
C ASP A 348 7.91 12.32 9.72
N VAL A 349 6.68 11.84 9.56
CA VAL A 349 6.33 10.42 9.47
C VAL A 349 6.13 10.08 8.00
N GLY A 350 7.07 9.33 7.43
CA GLY A 350 7.06 9.04 6.01
C GLY A 350 5.99 8.03 5.60
N PHE A 351 5.97 6.90 6.30
CA PHE A 351 5.09 5.78 6.00
C PHE A 351 4.52 5.19 7.30
N VAL A 352 3.30 4.69 7.22
CA VAL A 352 2.64 3.95 8.29
C VAL A 352 2.01 2.68 7.70
N ASP A 353 2.08 1.58 8.43
CA ASP A 353 1.35 0.36 8.11
C ASP A 353 0.80 -0.29 9.38
N VAL A 354 -0.30 -1.02 9.24
CA VAL A 354 -0.91 -1.78 10.34
C VAL A 354 -1.25 -3.18 9.87
N ALA A 355 -0.99 -4.17 10.71
CA ALA A 355 -1.43 -5.54 10.50
C ALA A 355 -2.05 -6.08 11.78
N SER A 356 -3.21 -6.72 11.65
CA SER A 356 -3.85 -7.46 12.74
C SER A 356 -3.16 -8.80 12.93
N THR A 357 -3.11 -9.24 14.19
CA THR A 357 -2.70 -10.60 14.60
C THR A 357 -3.87 -11.29 15.28
N SER A 358 -3.73 -12.56 15.63
CA SER A 358 -4.74 -13.28 16.42
C SER A 358 -4.94 -12.72 17.84
N SER A 359 -3.94 -12.04 18.39
CA SER A 359 -3.93 -11.51 19.76
C SER A 359 -4.04 -9.98 19.85
N GLY A 360 -3.99 -9.26 18.73
CA GLY A 360 -3.94 -7.81 18.71
C GLY A 360 -3.67 -7.26 17.31
N ALA A 361 -2.83 -6.24 17.24
CA ALA A 361 -2.30 -5.69 16.01
C ALA A 361 -0.91 -5.08 16.25
N MET A 362 -0.23 -4.76 15.16
CA MET A 362 1.05 -4.06 15.17
C MET A 362 0.94 -2.86 14.23
N VAL A 363 1.43 -1.71 14.68
CA VAL A 363 1.59 -0.52 13.85
C VAL A 363 3.07 -0.28 13.63
N ALA A 364 3.49 -0.11 12.38
CA ALA A 364 4.86 0.25 12.02
C ALA A 364 4.89 1.59 11.30
N TRP A 365 5.93 2.39 11.55
CA TRP A 365 6.10 3.68 10.91
C TRP A 365 7.55 4.09 10.77
N SER A 366 7.85 4.88 9.74
CA SER A 366 9.16 5.50 9.54
C SER A 366 9.15 6.98 9.95
N LYS A 367 10.26 7.48 10.49
CA LYS A 367 10.49 8.88 10.84
C LYS A 367 11.80 9.43 10.28
N GLY A 368 11.82 10.71 9.95
CA GLY A 368 13.02 11.48 9.58
C GLY A 368 12.68 12.80 8.89
N ALA A 369 13.65 13.39 8.20
CA ALA A 369 13.37 14.57 7.38
C ALA A 369 12.54 14.15 6.16
N THR A 370 11.69 15.04 5.63
CA THR A 370 10.91 14.75 4.43
C THR A 370 11.84 14.31 3.29
N GLY A 371 11.57 13.13 2.73
CA GLY A 371 12.42 12.49 1.70
C GLY A 371 13.67 11.78 2.22
N SER A 372 13.92 11.80 3.53
CA SER A 372 15.09 11.20 4.18
C SER A 372 14.73 10.65 5.56
N TYR A 373 14.04 9.51 5.55
CA TYR A 373 13.60 8.81 6.76
C TYR A 373 14.69 7.86 7.27
N HIS A 374 14.96 7.85 8.56
CA HIS A 374 16.11 7.13 9.13
C HIS A 374 15.77 6.22 10.31
N THR A 375 14.58 6.36 10.89
CA THR A 375 14.14 5.55 12.02
C THR A 375 12.93 4.73 11.62
N LEU A 376 12.97 3.42 11.83
CA LEU A 376 11.83 2.53 11.69
C LEU A 376 11.39 2.03 13.06
N ARG A 377 10.11 2.19 13.39
CA ARG A 377 9.54 1.75 14.65
C ARG A 377 8.34 0.84 14.41
N ALA A 378 8.07 -0.02 15.38
CA ALA A 378 6.86 -0.82 15.44
C ALA A 378 6.32 -0.82 16.88
N ARG A 379 5.01 -0.80 17.08
CA ARG A 379 4.40 -0.84 18.41
C ARG A 379 3.18 -1.78 18.42
N PRO A 380 3.12 -2.73 19.37
CA PRO A 380 1.94 -3.55 19.56
C PRO A 380 0.78 -2.74 20.13
N VAL A 381 -0.41 -3.04 19.63
CA VAL A 381 -1.68 -2.44 20.07
C VAL A 381 -2.75 -3.52 20.11
N THR A 382 -3.82 -3.30 20.87
CA THR A 382 -4.97 -4.21 20.85
C THR A 382 -5.79 -4.00 19.58
N THR A 383 -6.69 -4.93 19.26
CA THR A 383 -7.67 -4.77 18.17
C THR A 383 -8.63 -3.60 18.38
N SER A 384 -8.77 -3.13 19.63
CA SER A 384 -9.52 -1.92 19.98
C SER A 384 -8.70 -0.63 19.85
N GLY A 385 -7.44 -0.71 19.43
CA GLY A 385 -6.56 0.43 19.20
C GLY A 385 -5.82 0.95 20.43
N THR A 386 -5.91 0.27 21.58
CA THR A 386 -5.16 0.66 22.79
C THR A 386 -3.71 0.20 22.71
N ILE A 387 -2.77 0.99 23.26
CA ILE A 387 -1.35 0.62 23.32
C ILE A 387 -1.16 -0.64 24.17
N ASP A 388 -0.41 -1.61 23.66
CA ASP A 388 -0.17 -2.92 24.29
C ASP A 388 1.35 -3.22 24.42
N GLY A 389 2.14 -2.18 24.69
CA GLY A 389 3.58 -2.30 24.91
C GLY A 389 4.38 -1.13 24.36
N ASP A 390 5.69 -1.18 24.60
CA ASP A 390 6.62 -0.15 24.16
C ASP A 390 6.85 -0.18 22.65
N ALA A 391 7.28 0.96 22.10
CA ALA A 391 7.70 1.02 20.70
C ALA A 391 9.06 0.35 20.55
N LEU A 392 9.13 -0.61 19.65
CA LEU A 392 10.34 -1.29 19.22
C LEU A 392 11.08 -0.41 18.21
N LEU A 393 12.39 -0.28 18.38
CA LEU A 393 13.27 0.24 17.33
C LEU A 393 13.68 -0.91 16.41
N VAL A 394 13.36 -0.79 15.14
CA VAL A 394 13.70 -1.79 14.13
C VAL A 394 15.02 -1.37 13.47
N PRO A 395 16.07 -2.20 13.53
CA PRO A 395 17.28 -1.93 12.77
C PRO A 395 16.94 -1.79 11.30
N SER A 396 17.38 -0.71 10.67
CA SER A 396 17.00 -0.39 9.30
C SER A 396 18.16 0.26 8.55
N ALA A 397 18.06 0.27 7.22
CA ALA A 397 18.93 1.08 6.39
C ALA A 397 18.59 2.58 6.54
N GLN A 398 19.34 3.46 5.88
CA GLN A 398 19.00 4.88 5.79
C GLN A 398 17.98 5.07 4.65
N PHE A 399 17.41 6.27 4.52
CA PHE A 399 16.48 6.65 3.44
C PHE A 399 15.33 5.65 3.28
N LEU A 400 14.58 5.42 4.36
CA LEU A 400 13.49 4.46 4.40
C LEU A 400 12.37 4.89 3.45
N GLY A 401 11.96 3.97 2.59
CA GLY A 401 10.78 4.09 1.75
C GLY A 401 9.56 3.41 2.37
N THR A 402 8.70 2.86 1.52
CA THR A 402 7.49 2.11 1.88
C THR A 402 7.74 1.13 3.03
N VAL A 403 6.78 1.06 3.96
CA VAL A 403 6.73 0.08 5.05
C VAL A 403 5.50 -0.82 4.86
N LYS A 404 5.65 -2.13 5.07
CA LYS A 404 4.54 -3.12 5.06
C LYS A 404 4.69 -4.12 6.21
N LEU A 405 3.58 -4.52 6.83
CA LEU A 405 3.50 -5.57 7.85
C LEU A 405 2.70 -6.76 7.31
N ALA A 406 3.34 -7.92 7.21
CA ALA A 406 2.68 -9.20 6.90
C ALA A 406 2.43 -9.99 8.18
N ASN A 407 1.18 -10.42 8.39
CA ASN A 407 0.84 -11.37 9.46
C ASN A 407 0.82 -12.80 8.93
N THR A 408 1.87 -13.55 9.24
CA THR A 408 2.06 -14.97 8.87
C THR A 408 1.75 -15.87 10.08
N GLU A 409 1.65 -17.18 9.84
CA GLU A 409 1.41 -18.16 10.93
C GLU A 409 2.53 -18.16 11.99
N SER A 410 3.78 -17.95 11.59
CA SER A 410 4.94 -17.86 12.50
C SER A 410 5.14 -16.48 13.14
N GLY A 411 4.33 -15.48 12.79
CA GLY A 411 4.37 -14.14 13.38
C GLY A 411 4.32 -13.01 12.35
N LEU A 412 4.91 -11.87 12.69
CA LEU A 412 4.89 -10.70 11.81
C LEU A 412 6.21 -10.58 11.04
N VAL A 413 6.10 -10.33 9.73
CA VAL A 413 7.22 -9.91 8.87
C VAL A 413 7.05 -8.43 8.55
N LEU A 414 8.05 -7.64 8.93
CA LEU A 414 8.14 -6.23 8.58
C LEU A 414 9.01 -6.08 7.33
N LEU A 415 8.40 -5.61 6.25
CA LEU A 415 9.06 -5.29 4.99
C LEU A 415 9.25 -3.79 4.87
N PHE A 416 10.39 -3.36 4.34
CA PHE A 416 10.63 -1.95 4.08
C PHE A 416 11.60 -1.72 2.92
N SER A 417 11.43 -0.62 2.20
CA SER A 417 12.47 -0.09 1.31
C SER A 417 13.48 0.73 2.09
N GLY A 418 14.75 0.70 1.70
CA GLY A 418 15.77 1.59 2.23
C GLY A 418 17.06 1.56 1.41
N GLU A 419 17.93 2.53 1.66
CA GLU A 419 19.22 2.64 1.01
C GLU A 419 20.34 2.42 2.03
N LYS A 420 21.34 1.60 1.67
CA LYS A 420 22.62 1.65 2.37
C LYS A 420 23.44 2.80 1.78
N ALA A 421 24.25 3.47 2.61
CA ALA A 421 25.06 4.59 2.17
C ALA A 421 25.87 4.24 0.91
N GLY A 422 25.68 5.02 -0.17
CA GLY A 422 26.35 4.81 -1.46
C GLY A 422 25.80 3.66 -2.31
N THR A 423 24.61 3.14 -2.01
CA THR A 423 23.95 2.07 -2.77
C THR A 423 22.56 2.49 -3.25
N LEU A 424 22.00 1.72 -4.20
CA LEU A 424 20.62 1.90 -4.68
C LEU A 424 19.60 1.41 -3.64
N THR A 425 18.32 1.81 -3.78
CA THR A 425 17.24 1.35 -2.89
C THR A 425 17.13 -0.16 -2.97
N GLN A 426 17.04 -0.80 -1.82
CA GLN A 426 16.78 -2.23 -1.67
C GLN A 426 15.54 -2.45 -0.83
N VAL A 427 14.93 -3.62 -1.00
CA VAL A 427 13.84 -4.06 -0.13
C VAL A 427 14.41 -5.02 0.91
N PHE A 428 14.05 -4.81 2.17
CA PHE A 428 14.48 -5.61 3.30
C PHE A 428 13.29 -6.26 3.99
N ALA A 429 13.56 -7.37 4.67
CA ALA A 429 12.63 -8.03 5.57
C ALA A 429 13.27 -8.24 6.94
N THR A 430 12.48 -8.11 7.99
CA THR A 430 12.84 -8.56 9.34
C THR A 430 11.63 -9.13 10.04
N ARG A 431 11.86 -10.07 10.95
CA ARG A 431 10.80 -10.69 11.75
C ARG A 431 10.57 -9.89 13.03
N LEU A 432 9.31 -9.71 13.40
CA LEU A 432 8.90 -9.31 14.74
C LEU A 432 8.42 -10.56 15.47
N ILE A 433 9.08 -10.88 16.57
CA ILE A 433 8.87 -12.11 17.33
C ILE A 433 7.98 -11.81 18.52
N CYS A 434 6.91 -12.59 18.61
CA CYS A 434 6.11 -12.70 19.81
C CYS A 434 6.68 -13.79 20.73
N SER A 435 7.02 -13.44 21.97
CA SER A 435 7.37 -14.39 23.03
C SER A 435 6.26 -14.44 24.09
N GLN A 436 5.99 -15.65 24.57
CA GLN A 436 5.11 -15.90 25.72
C GLN A 436 5.83 -15.70 27.04
#